data_AF-I8RI55-F1
#
_entry.id   AF-I8RI55-F1
#
_cell.length_a   1.000
_cell.length_b   1.000
_cell.length_c   1.000
_cell.angle_alpha   90.00
_cell.angle_beta   90.00
_cell.angle_gamma   90.00
#
_symmetry.space_group_name_H-M   'P 1'
#
loop_
_entity.id
_entity.type
_entity.pdbx_description
1 polymer ?
#
loop_
_entity_poly.entity_id
_entity_poly.type
_entity_poly.pdbx_seq_one_letter_code
_entity_poly.pdbx_strand_id
1 'polypeptide(L)'
;MKNTKRDTSKGAWLFVDGVPAGKFIISVSNNGNKATYPGTYELEETIILTLQRAAILGIPEDHIIYDEAGIEAQAGQSALCRMAVEGAKRGGFMR
;
A
#
# COMPACT_ATOMS: atom_id res chain seq x y z
N MET A 1 -8.23 -0.01 -18.68
CA MET A 1 -6.85 0.23 -18.22
C MET A 1 -6.19 -1.12 -18.02
N LYS A 2 -4.96 -1.31 -18.53
CA LYS A 2 -4.23 -2.59 -18.39
C LYS A 2 -3.93 -2.79 -16.91
N ASN A 3 -4.64 -3.73 -16.30
CA ASN A 3 -4.34 -4.22 -14.96
C ASN A 3 -3.05 -5.06 -15.09
N THR A 4 -1.90 -4.40 -15.13
CA THR A 4 -0.60 -5.08 -15.00
C THR A 4 -0.55 -5.60 -13.58
N LYS A 5 -1.06 -6.82 -13.38
CA LYS A 5 -0.74 -7.64 -12.21
C LYS A 5 0.79 -7.66 -12.13
N ARG A 6 1.38 -6.80 -11.30
CA ARG A 6 2.80 -6.89 -10.97
C ARG A 6 2.99 -8.29 -10.42
N ASP A 7 3.95 -9.03 -10.97
CA ASP A 7 4.22 -10.40 -10.58
C ASP A 7 4.86 -10.40 -9.17
N THR A 8 4.01 -10.44 -8.15
CA THR A 8 4.39 -10.41 -6.73
C THR A 8 5.14 -11.65 -6.25
N SER A 9 5.33 -12.63 -7.14
CA SER A 9 6.06 -13.88 -6.87
C SER A 9 7.57 -13.74 -7.04
N LYS A 10 8.07 -12.66 -7.64
CA LYS A 10 9.49 -12.44 -7.94
C LYS A 10 10.02 -11.20 -7.23
N GLY A 11 10.99 -11.34 -6.32
CA GLY A 11 11.57 -10.21 -5.57
C GLY A 11 10.80 -9.84 -4.31
N ALA A 12 11.29 -8.82 -3.60
CA ALA A 12 10.70 -8.31 -2.36
C ALA A 12 9.75 -7.14 -2.62
N TRP A 13 8.51 -7.23 -2.14
CA TRP A 13 7.43 -6.26 -2.35
C TRP A 13 6.76 -5.94 -1.02
N LEU A 14 6.40 -4.68 -0.80
CA LEU A 14 5.58 -4.26 0.34
C LEU A 14 4.15 -3.98 -0.12
N PHE A 15 3.15 -4.51 0.59
CA PHE A 15 1.72 -4.32 0.32
C PHE A 15 1.08 -3.59 1.48
N VAL A 16 0.25 -2.62 1.14
CA VAL A 16 -0.75 -2.04 2.02
C VAL A 16 -2.05 -2.77 1.75
N ASP A 17 -2.72 -3.35 2.74
CA ASP A 17 -4.00 -4.08 2.55
C ASP A 17 -5.04 -3.55 3.54
N GLY A 18 -6.30 -3.46 3.10
CA GLY A 18 -7.39 -2.89 3.88
C GLY A 18 -7.91 -3.86 4.95
N VAL A 19 -8.11 -3.36 6.16
CA VAL A 19 -8.77 -4.08 7.27
C VAL A 19 -9.99 -3.28 7.76
N PRO A 20 -10.88 -3.79 8.64
CA PRO A 20 -12.11 -3.09 9.00
C PRO A 20 -11.89 -1.63 9.45
N ALA A 21 -12.67 -0.71 8.85
CA ALA A 21 -12.81 0.72 9.09
C ALA A 21 -11.55 1.59 9.21
N GLY A 22 -11.13 2.16 8.08
CA GLY A 22 -10.11 3.21 7.96
C GLY A 22 -8.67 2.75 8.18
N LYS A 23 -8.46 1.45 8.38
CA LYS A 23 -7.19 0.88 8.80
C LYS A 23 -6.55 0.02 7.71
N PHE A 24 -5.23 -0.09 7.79
CA PHE A 24 -4.41 -0.86 6.86
C PHE A 24 -3.36 -1.71 7.58
N ILE A 25 -2.93 -2.78 6.92
CA ILE A 25 -1.82 -3.64 7.35
C ILE A 25 -0.68 -3.55 6.36
N ILE A 26 0.52 -3.87 6.83
CA ILE A 26 1.73 -3.94 6.01
C ILE A 26 2.09 -5.41 5.80
N SER A 27 2.19 -5.85 4.56
CA SER A 27 2.71 -7.18 4.21
C SER A 27 3.97 -7.07 3.36
N VAL A 28 4.87 -8.03 3.50
CA VAL A 28 6.01 -8.22 2.60
C VAL A 28 5.86 -9.54 1.87
N SER A 29 6.01 -9.56 0.55
CA SER A 29 6.22 -10.79 -0.23
C SER A 29 7.68 -10.84 -0.66
N ASN A 30 8.35 -11.97 -0.51
CA ASN A 30 9.67 -12.22 -1.08
C ASN A 30 9.73 -13.63 -1.66
N ASN A 31 9.89 -13.74 -2.98
CA ASN A 31 9.99 -15.01 -3.71
C ASN A 31 8.87 -16.00 -3.36
N GLY A 32 7.63 -15.51 -3.30
CA GLY A 32 6.45 -16.31 -2.96
C GLY A 32 6.17 -16.48 -1.46
N ASN A 33 7.07 -16.04 -0.57
CA ASN A 33 6.83 -16.05 0.87
C ASN A 33 6.22 -14.72 1.32
N LYS A 34 5.02 -14.76 1.91
CA LYS A 34 4.36 -13.57 2.47
C LYS A 34 4.51 -13.52 3.99
N ALA A 35 4.98 -12.40 4.51
CA ALA A 35 4.99 -12.07 5.94
C ALA A 35 4.12 -10.83 6.17
N THR A 36 3.33 -10.80 7.23
CA THR A 36 2.49 -9.64 7.59
C THR A 36 3.00 -9.06 8.89
N TYR A 37 3.19 -7.74 8.94
CA TYR A 37 3.57 -7.06 10.17
C TYR A 37 2.37 -6.97 11.11
N PRO A 38 2.57 -7.19 12.41
CA PRO A 38 1.49 -7.07 13.38
C PRO A 38 1.05 -5.61 13.52
N GLY A 39 -0.26 -5.39 13.64
CA GLY A 39 -0.84 -4.06 13.85
C GLY A 39 -1.68 -3.59 12.67
N THR A 40 -2.49 -2.58 12.92
CA THR A 40 -3.35 -1.93 11.93
C THR A 40 -3.20 -0.42 12.08
N TYR A 41 -2.94 0.29 10.99
CA TYR A 41 -2.50 1.68 11.01
C TYR A 41 -3.42 2.54 10.13
N GLU A 42 -3.43 3.86 10.37
CA GLU A 42 -4.07 4.80 9.44
C GLU A 42 -3.26 4.89 8.14
N LEU A 43 -3.86 5.43 7.07
CA LEU A 43 -3.22 5.47 5.75
C LEU A 43 -1.85 6.16 5.76
N GLU A 44 -1.74 7.34 6.38
CA GLU A 44 -0.49 8.11 6.43
C GLU A 44 0.61 7.38 7.20
N GLU A 45 0.27 6.84 8.37
CA GLU A 45 1.20 6.04 9.18
C GLU A 45 1.66 4.79 8.42
N THR A 46 0.73 4.13 7.71
CA THR A 46 1.04 2.97 6.90
C THR A 46 2.04 3.31 5.79
N ILE A 47 1.86 4.44 5.09
CA ILE A 47 2.79 4.90 4.05
C ILE A 47 4.17 5.18 4.63
N ILE A 48 4.25 5.89 5.76
CA ILE A 48 5.53 6.22 6.43
C ILE A 48 6.26 4.94 6.85
N LEU A 49 5.58 4.03 7.56
CA LEU A 49 6.15 2.76 8.01
C LEU A 49 6.58 1.89 6.82
N THR A 50 5.81 1.93 5.73
CA THR A 50 6.12 1.22 4.49
C THR A 50 7.44 1.70 3.89
N LEU A 51 7.63 3.01 3.73
CA LEU A 51 8.86 3.61 3.21
C LEU A 51 10.06 3.31 4.10
N GLN A 52 9.91 3.49 5.42
CA GLN A 52 10.95 3.17 6.40
C GLN A 52 11.36 1.70 6.32
N ARG A 53 10.39 0.79 6.19
CA ARG A 53 10.67 -0.65 6.14
C ARG A 53 11.29 -1.07 4.82
N ALA A 54 10.84 -0.49 3.71
CA ALA A 54 11.46 -0.70 2.41
C ALA A 54 12.94 -0.29 2.44
N ALA A 55 13.26 0.87 3.01
CA ALA A 55 14.64 1.33 3.19
C ALA A 55 15.49 0.37 4.05
N ILE A 56 14.96 -0.10 5.18
CA ILE A 56 15.65 -1.08 6.06
C ILE A 56 15.95 -2.40 5.33
N LEU A 57 15.03 -2.83 4.46
CA LEU A 57 15.14 -4.09 3.72
C LEU A 57 15.89 -3.93 2.39
N GLY A 58 16.33 -2.72 2.04
CA GLY A 58 16.96 -2.44 0.74
C GLY A 58 16.01 -2.62 -0.45
N ILE A 59 14.69 -2.46 -0.22
CA ILE A 59 13.66 -2.52 -1.26
C ILE A 59 13.54 -1.14 -1.90
N PRO A 60 13.73 -1.01 -3.22
CA PRO A 60 13.48 0.24 -3.94
C PRO A 60 12.04 0.73 -3.80
N GLU A 61 11.82 2.05 -3.73
CA GLU A 61 10.47 2.61 -3.56
C GLU A 61 9.51 2.26 -4.71
N ASP A 62 10.02 2.11 -5.94
CA ASP A 62 9.24 1.69 -7.10
C ASP A 62 8.74 0.24 -7.02
N HIS A 63 9.28 -0.54 -6.08
CA HIS A 63 8.83 -1.89 -5.71
C HIS A 63 7.81 -1.91 -4.57
N ILE A 64 7.37 -0.76 -4.06
CA ILE A 64 6.26 -0.67 -3.11
C ILE A 64 4.93 -0.72 -3.89
N ILE A 65 3.98 -1.50 -3.39
CA ILE A 65 2.64 -1.62 -3.97
C ILE A 65 1.62 -1.17 -2.94
N TYR A 66 0.87 -0.12 -3.28
CA TYR A 66 -0.29 0.32 -2.51
C TYR A 66 -1.54 -0.36 -3.06
N ASP A 67 -2.38 -0.94 -2.20
CA ASP A 67 -3.69 -1.45 -2.60
C ASP A 67 -4.66 -0.28 -2.82
N GLU A 68 -4.65 0.27 -4.03
CA GLU A 68 -5.52 1.36 -4.43
C GLU A 68 -7.01 1.00 -4.23
N ALA A 69 -7.41 -0.25 -4.47
CA ALA A 69 -8.77 -0.70 -4.28
C ALA A 69 -9.17 -0.72 -2.80
N GLY A 70 -8.26 -1.18 -1.93
CA GLY A 70 -8.40 -1.09 -0.47
C GLY A 70 -8.51 0.36 -0.01
N ILE A 71 -7.67 1.26 -0.52
CA ILE A 71 -7.73 2.70 -0.19
C ILE A 71 -9.06 3.31 -0.63
N GLU A 72 -9.55 2.97 -1.83
CA GLU A 72 -10.85 3.40 -2.33
C GLU A 72 -12.02 2.90 -1.47
N ALA A 73 -12.00 1.62 -1.08
CA ALA A 73 -13.03 1.04 -0.22
C ALA A 73 -13.11 1.75 1.15
N GLN A 74 -11.98 2.26 1.65
CA GLN A 74 -11.89 2.97 2.92
C GLN A 74 -12.20 4.48 2.83
N ALA A 75 -12.39 5.05 1.64
CA ALA A 75 -12.64 6.50 1.45
C ALA A 75 -13.95 7.00 2.11
N GLY A 76 -14.92 6.11 2.32
CA GLY A 76 -16.14 6.40 3.09
C GLY A 76 -15.88 6.50 4.60
N GLN A 77 -14.77 5.94 5.09
CA GLN A 77 -14.49 5.70 6.51
C GLN A 77 -13.23 6.46 7.00
N SER A 78 -12.40 6.97 6.09
CA SER A 78 -11.20 7.75 6.41
C SER A 78 -11.09 8.98 5.50
N ALA A 79 -10.93 10.17 6.10
CA ALA A 79 -10.75 11.42 5.36
C ALA A 79 -9.47 11.42 4.53
N LEU A 80 -8.39 10.82 5.05
CA LEU A 80 -7.13 10.66 4.33
C LEU A 80 -7.29 9.77 3.10
N CYS A 81 -8.03 8.66 3.22
CA CYS A 81 -8.34 7.81 2.08
C CYS A 81 -9.16 8.57 1.04
N ARG A 82 -10.14 9.37 1.47
CA ARG A 82 -10.92 10.24 0.57
C ARG A 82 -10.04 11.23 -0.18
N MET A 83 -9.14 11.91 0.52
CA MET A 83 -8.20 12.85 -0.08
C MET A 83 -7.25 12.15 -1.07
N ALA A 84 -6.75 10.96 -0.75
CA ALA A 84 -5.90 10.17 -1.64
C ALA A 84 -6.63 9.80 -2.94
N VAL A 85 -7.88 9.34 -2.84
CA VAL A 85 -8.73 8.99 -3.99
C VAL A 85 -9.08 10.22 -4.83
N GLU A 86 -9.44 11.34 -4.20
CA GLU A 86 -9.73 12.59 -4.90
C GLU A 86 -8.50 13.18 -5.59
N GLY A 87 -7.32 13.09 -4.95
CA GLY A 87 -6.04 13.47 -5.53
C GLY A 87 -5.69 12.64 -6.75
N ALA A 88 -5.83 11.32 -6.65
CA ALA A 88 -5.59 10.39 -7.77
C ALA A 88 -6.49 10.72 -8.98
N LYS A 89 -7.78 11.01 -8.74
CA LYS A 89 -8.75 11.40 -9.78
C LYS A 89 -8.44 12.73 -10.46
N ARG A 90 -7.78 13.66 -9.75
CA ARG A 90 -7.48 15.01 -10.25
C ARG A 90 -6.14 15.13 -10.96
N GLY A 91 -5.21 14.18 -10.81
CA GLY A 91 -3.86 14.36 -11.38
C GLY A 91 -2.89 13.19 -11.32
N GLY A 92 -3.32 11.95 -11.08
CA GLY A 92 -2.45 10.79 -11.08
C GLY A 92 -1.64 10.63 -9.78
N PHE A 93 -1.56 9.39 -9.29
CA PHE A 93 -0.60 9.03 -8.26
C PHE A 93 0.81 9.26 -8.85
N MET A 94 1.53 10.23 -8.30
CA MET A 94 2.94 10.58 -8.57
C MET A 94 3.38 10.50 -10.05
N ARG A 95 3.48 11.66 -10.69
CA ARG A 95 4.53 11.84 -11.70
C ARG A 95 5.88 12.02 -11.02
#